data_AF-A0A7C5GPL2-F1
#
_entry.id   AF-A0A7C5GPL2-F1
#
_cell.length_a   1.000
_cell.length_b   1.000
_cell.length_c   1.000
_cell.angle_alpha   90.00
_cell.angle_beta   90.00
_cell.angle_gamma   90.00
#
_symmetry.space_group_name_H-M   'P 1'
#
loop_
_entity.id
_entity.type
_entity.pdbx_description
1 polymer ?
#
loop_
_entity_poly.entity_id
_entity_poly.type
_entity_poly.pdbx_seq_one_letter_code
_entity_poly.pdbx_strand_id
1 'polypeptide(L)'
;MRPLPLVVALLLAALLAVAALWLAHREWEGYERSEGEEIALDAHGGREGAGPLPLRRLLERLALPEGTRILEIEREHEEGVPVYELELLGPDGRVYELLVDARTGRVIGEEEEDDASSAGGR
;
A
#
# COMPACT_ATOMS: atom_id res chain seq x y z
N MET A 1 -21.11 45.61 -22.88
CA MET A 1 -20.36 44.42 -22.43
C MET A 1 -19.56 44.83 -21.22
N ARG A 2 -20.01 44.52 -19.99
CA ARG A 2 -19.28 44.91 -18.77
C ARG A 2 -18.11 43.93 -18.60
N PRO A 3 -16.86 44.41 -18.46
CA PRO A 3 -15.75 43.50 -18.23
C PRO A 3 -15.99 42.78 -16.91
N LEU A 4 -15.75 41.48 -16.88
CA LEU A 4 -15.84 40.70 -15.64
C LEU A 4 -14.87 41.32 -14.62
N PRO A 5 -15.31 41.64 -13.39
CA PRO A 5 -14.43 42.18 -12.37
C PRO A 5 -13.35 41.14 -12.06
N LEU A 6 -12.10 41.57 -11.87
CA LEU A 6 -10.94 40.71 -11.64
C LEU A 6 -11.18 39.65 -10.54
N VAL A 7 -11.96 39.99 -9.52
CA VAL A 7 -12.34 39.07 -8.44
C VAL A 7 -13.14 37.87 -8.98
N VAL A 8 -14.07 38.08 -9.91
CA VAL A 8 -14.86 36.98 -10.52
C VAL A 8 -13.98 36.11 -11.41
N ALA A 9 -13.02 36.70 -12.13
CA ALA A 9 -12.06 35.93 -12.92
C ALA A 9 -11.16 35.05 -12.03
N LEU A 10 -10.70 35.57 -10.88
CA LEU A 10 -9.90 34.81 -9.91
C LEU A 10 -10.70 33.69 -9.24
N LEU A 11 -11.96 33.94 -8.89
CA LEU A 11 -12.84 32.91 -8.31
C LEU A 11 -13.12 31.78 -9.31
N LEU A 12 -13.33 32.10 -10.59
CA LEU A 12 -13.49 31.09 -11.64
C LEU A 12 -12.20 30.27 -11.86
N ALA A 13 -11.03 30.92 -11.83
CA ALA A 13 -9.75 30.23 -11.96
C ALA A 13 -9.49 29.27 -10.78
N ALA A 14 -9.79 29.70 -9.54
CA ALA A 14 -9.68 28.85 -8.36
C ALA A 14 -10.66 27.66 -8.41
N LEU A 15 -11.91 27.89 -8.85
CA LEU A 15 -12.90 26.83 -9.02
C LEU A 15 -12.45 25.79 -10.06
N LEU A 16 -11.89 26.23 -11.19
CA LEU A 16 -11.33 25.35 -12.21
C LEU A 16 -10.11 24.57 -11.70
N ALA A 17 -9.25 25.17 -10.89
CA ALA A 17 -8.11 24.48 -10.28
C ALA A 17 -8.54 23.39 -9.29
N VAL A 18 -9.56 23.66 -8.47
CA VAL A 18 -10.14 22.66 -7.55
C VAL A 18 -10.83 21.54 -8.33
N ALA A 19 -11.59 21.86 -9.37
CA ALA A 19 -12.21 20.87 -10.24
C ALA A 19 -11.17 20.02 -11.00
N ALA A 20 -10.05 20.62 -11.43
CA ALA A 20 -8.93 19.90 -12.03
C ALA A 20 -8.22 18.99 -11.02
N LEU A 21 -8.04 19.44 -9.78
CA LEU A 21 -7.55 18.59 -8.68
C LEU A 21 -8.50 17.43 -8.41
N TRP A 22 -9.81 17.67 -8.43
CA TRP A 22 -10.83 16.65 -8.20
C TRP A 22 -10.90 15.66 -9.37
N LEU A 23 -10.73 16.13 -10.61
CA LEU A 23 -10.66 15.28 -11.79
C LEU A 23 -9.36 14.46 -11.83
N ALA A 24 -8.23 15.06 -11.44
CA ALA A 24 -6.97 14.34 -11.23
C ALA A 24 -7.08 13.30 -10.10
N HIS A 25 -7.87 13.59 -9.05
CA HIS A 25 -8.17 12.64 -7.98
C HIS A 25 -9.18 11.56 -8.39
N ARG A 26 -10.10 11.85 -9.33
CA ARG A 26 -10.96 10.84 -9.97
C ARG A 26 -10.17 9.91 -10.89
N GLU A 27 -8.97 10.31 -11.29
CA GLU A 27 -7.97 9.46 -11.95
C GLU A 27 -6.98 8.84 -10.94
N TRP A 28 -7.39 8.77 -9.67
CA TRP A 28 -6.87 7.83 -8.68
C TRP A 28 -7.92 6.75 -8.37
N GLU A 29 -8.67 6.34 -9.39
CA GLU A 29 -9.29 5.01 -9.51
C GLU A 29 -8.43 4.15 -10.46
N GLY A 30 -7.12 4.12 -10.21
CA GLY A 30 -6.15 3.58 -11.18
C GLY A 30 -4.77 3.26 -10.61
N TYR A 31 -4.68 2.69 -9.40
CA TYR A 31 -3.54 1.84 -9.05
C TYR A 31 -3.98 0.43 -8.62
N GLU A 32 -5.15 -0.02 -9.06
CA GLU A 32 -5.31 -1.42 -9.43
C GLU A 32 -4.79 -1.60 -10.86
N ARG A 33 -3.45 -1.58 -11.01
CA ARG A 33 -2.87 -2.42 -12.05
C ARG A 33 -2.74 -3.81 -11.45
N SER A 34 -3.89 -4.46 -11.28
CA SER A 34 -3.92 -5.91 -11.29
C SER A 34 -3.46 -6.33 -12.70
N GLU A 35 -2.16 -6.49 -12.86
CA GLU A 35 -1.71 -7.66 -13.57
C GLU A 35 -2.12 -8.84 -12.68
N GLY A 36 -3.40 -9.20 -12.80
CA GLY A 36 -3.75 -10.60 -12.81
C GLY A 36 -2.94 -11.22 -13.94
N GLU A 37 -1.66 -11.45 -13.67
CA GLU A 37 -0.99 -12.61 -14.20
C GLU A 37 -1.78 -13.77 -13.61
N GLU A 38 -2.80 -14.15 -14.37
CA GLU A 38 -3.27 -15.51 -14.47
C GLU A 38 -2.05 -16.37 -14.19
N ILE A 39 -2.02 -17.03 -13.03
CA ILE A 39 -1.07 -18.09 -12.80
C ILE A 39 -1.46 -19.11 -13.86
N ALA A 40 -0.90 -18.99 -15.06
CA ALA A 40 -0.74 -20.09 -15.96
C ALA A 40 -0.09 -21.12 -15.07
N LEU A 41 -0.85 -22.14 -14.73
CA LEU A 41 -0.35 -23.37 -14.15
C LEU A 41 0.51 -24.04 -15.23
N ASP A 42 1.57 -23.36 -15.64
CA ASP A 42 2.65 -23.87 -16.46
C ASP A 42 3.51 -24.70 -15.51
N ALA A 43 2.96 -25.88 -15.22
CA ALA A 43 3.78 -27.05 -15.09
C ALA A 43 4.61 -27.14 -16.37
N HIS A 44 5.84 -26.63 -16.36
CA HIS A 44 7.03 -27.21 -17.02
C HIS A 44 8.29 -26.38 -16.69
N GLY A 45 9.07 -26.89 -15.74
CA GLY A 45 10.53 -27.00 -15.85
C GLY A 45 11.38 -25.73 -15.92
N GLY A 46 12.26 -25.56 -14.92
CA GLY A 46 13.53 -24.86 -15.10
C GLY A 46 13.85 -23.87 -14.00
N ARG A 47 14.88 -24.18 -13.21
CA ARG A 47 15.44 -23.30 -12.18
C ARG A 47 16.23 -22.17 -12.84
N GLU A 48 15.82 -20.91 -12.66
CA GLU A 48 16.70 -19.74 -12.48
C GLU A 48 15.90 -18.68 -11.67
N GLY A 49 16.30 -18.43 -10.42
CA GLY A 49 15.67 -17.46 -9.52
C GLY A 49 14.45 -18.02 -8.78
N ALA A 50 14.61 -18.38 -7.49
CA ALA A 50 13.43 -18.68 -6.67
C ALA A 50 12.56 -17.42 -6.60
N GLY A 51 11.35 -17.49 -7.19
CA GLY A 51 10.34 -16.46 -7.05
C GLY A 51 9.96 -16.23 -5.58
N PRO A 52 9.17 -15.18 -5.29
CA PRO A 52 8.72 -14.89 -3.93
C PRO A 52 8.03 -16.14 -3.32
N LEU A 53 8.28 -16.37 -2.03
CA LEU A 53 7.67 -17.43 -1.25
C LEU A 53 6.14 -17.29 -1.33
N PRO A 54 5.40 -18.40 -1.45
CA PRO A 54 3.96 -18.37 -1.31
C PRO A 54 3.59 -17.74 0.04
N LEU A 55 2.66 -16.79 0.07
CA LEU A 55 2.28 -16.06 1.28
C LEU A 55 2.02 -16.97 2.49
N ARG A 56 1.34 -18.09 2.26
CA ARG A 56 1.12 -19.14 3.27
C ARG A 56 2.42 -19.59 3.96
N ARG A 57 3.46 -19.87 3.17
CA ARG A 57 4.78 -20.31 3.68
C ARG A 57 5.48 -19.19 4.44
N LEU A 58 5.25 -17.94 4.07
CA LEU A 58 5.82 -16.78 4.73
C LEU A 58 5.17 -16.57 6.11
N LEU A 59 3.84 -16.58 6.18
CA LEU A 59 3.09 -16.47 7.43
C LEU A 59 3.38 -17.62 8.40
N GLU A 60 3.55 -18.86 7.90
CA GLU A 60 3.99 -20.01 8.70
C GLU A 60 5.37 -19.81 9.34
N ARG A 61 6.24 -18.98 8.75
CA ARG A 61 7.62 -18.76 9.22
C ARG A 61 7.75 -17.58 10.18
N LEU A 62 6.91 -16.56 10.04
CA LEU A 62 6.99 -15.35 10.86
C LEU A 62 6.66 -15.59 12.34
N ALA A 63 5.92 -16.66 12.65
CA ALA A 63 5.60 -17.04 14.03
C ALA A 63 5.09 -15.85 14.87
N LEU A 64 4.06 -15.16 14.36
CA LEU A 64 3.50 -13.98 14.99
C LEU A 64 3.05 -14.27 16.44
N PRO A 65 3.19 -13.31 17.37
CA PRO A 65 2.74 -13.47 18.75
C PRO A 65 1.26 -13.86 18.86
N GLU A 66 0.91 -14.60 19.91
CA GLU A 66 -0.50 -14.90 20.20
C GLU A 66 -1.28 -13.60 20.43
N GLY A 67 -2.44 -13.48 19.75
CA GLY A 67 -3.27 -12.28 19.83
C GLY A 67 -2.96 -11.21 18.78
N THR A 68 -1.87 -11.35 18.01
CA THR A 68 -1.61 -10.48 16.86
C THR A 68 -2.62 -10.75 15.75
N ARG A 69 -3.16 -9.67 15.17
CA ARG A 69 -4.04 -9.74 14.00
C ARG A 69 -3.39 -9.04 12.83
N ILE A 70 -3.33 -9.72 11.69
CA ILE A 70 -2.93 -9.10 10.43
C ILE A 70 -4.08 -8.22 9.95
N LEU A 71 -3.81 -6.93 9.77
CA LEU A 71 -4.75 -5.96 9.23
C LEU A 71 -4.66 -5.94 7.71
N GLU A 72 -3.43 -5.89 7.19
CA GLU A 72 -3.16 -5.77 5.77
C GLU A 72 -1.89 -6.56 5.38
N ILE A 73 -1.83 -6.97 4.11
CA ILE A 73 -0.69 -7.64 3.49
C ILE A 73 -0.52 -7.07 2.10
N GLU A 74 0.54 -6.32 1.90
CA GLU A 74 0.88 -5.78 0.59
C GLU A 74 2.18 -6.40 0.07
N ARG A 75 2.31 -6.41 -1.26
CA ARG A 75 3.54 -6.84 -1.92
C ARG A 75 4.11 -5.65 -2.68
N GLU A 76 5.31 -5.26 -2.31
CA GLU A 76 6.02 -4.12 -2.86
C GLU A 76 7.39 -4.50 -3.43
N HIS A 77 8.04 -3.55 -4.09
CA HIS A 77 9.42 -3.69 -4.57
C HIS A 77 10.30 -2.55 -4.05
N GLU A 78 11.14 -2.86 -3.07
CA GLU A 78 12.11 -1.91 -2.54
C GLU A 78 13.46 -2.10 -3.22
N GLU A 79 13.93 -1.06 -3.93
CA GLU A 79 15.17 -1.09 -4.71
C GLU A 79 15.29 -2.29 -5.69
N GLY A 80 14.15 -2.79 -6.19
CA GLY A 80 14.08 -3.96 -7.07
C GLY A 80 14.10 -5.32 -6.35
N VAL A 81 14.06 -5.32 -5.02
CA VAL A 81 13.88 -6.51 -4.19
C VAL A 81 12.39 -6.66 -3.86
N PRO A 82 11.75 -7.81 -4.16
CA PRO A 82 10.37 -8.04 -3.77
C PRO A 82 10.28 -8.18 -2.24
N VAL A 83 9.38 -7.41 -1.64
CA VAL A 83 9.11 -7.39 -0.19
C VAL A 83 7.63 -7.60 0.07
N TYR A 84 7.32 -8.13 1.24
CA TYR A 84 5.99 -8.11 1.82
C TYR A 84 5.97 -7.09 2.95
N GLU A 85 4.97 -6.23 2.94
CA GLU A 85 4.66 -5.31 4.02
C GLU A 85 3.43 -5.86 4.74
N LEU A 86 3.54 -5.97 6.06
CA LEU A 86 2.47 -6.52 6.90
C LEU A 86 2.10 -5.48 7.95
N GLU A 87 0.87 -5.03 7.93
CA GLU A 87 0.30 -4.25 9.04
C GLU A 87 -0.28 -5.20 10.09
N LEU A 88 0.18 -5.07 11.32
CA LEU A 88 -0.11 -5.96 12.41
C LEU A 88 -0.69 -5.19 13.59
N LEU A 89 -1.90 -5.54 14.01
CA LEU A 89 -2.43 -5.12 15.30
C LEU A 89 -1.86 -6.04 16.39
N GLY A 90 -1.00 -5.49 17.24
CA GLY A 90 -0.43 -6.16 18.40
C GLY A 90 -1.46 -6.43 19.50
N PRO A 91 -1.17 -7.37 20.42
CA PRO A 91 -2.04 -7.67 21.56
C PRO A 91 -2.15 -6.52 22.57
N ASP A 92 -1.23 -5.57 22.51
CA ASP A 92 -1.22 -4.33 23.28
C ASP A 92 -2.06 -3.21 22.64
N GLY A 93 -2.64 -3.47 21.46
CA GLY A 93 -3.50 -2.55 20.72
C GLY A 93 -2.75 -1.54 19.85
N ARG A 94 -1.44 -1.70 19.67
CA ARG A 94 -0.63 -0.89 18.75
C ARG A 94 -0.57 -1.49 17.37
N VAL A 95 -0.35 -0.67 16.36
CA VAL A 95 -0.13 -1.12 14.98
C VAL A 95 1.37 -1.14 14.70
N TYR A 96 1.81 -2.20 14.03
CA TYR A 96 3.18 -2.42 13.64
C TYR A 96 3.25 -2.71 12.15
N GLU A 97 4.19 -2.08 11.47
CA GLU A 97 4.55 -2.39 10.10
C GLU A 97 5.74 -3.35 10.12
N LEU A 98 5.63 -4.48 9.41
CA LEU A 98 6.67 -5.49 9.33
C LEU A 98 7.07 -5.72 7.87
N LEU A 99 8.29 -5.33 7.52
CA LEU A 99 8.88 -5.54 6.19
C LEU A 99 9.58 -6.89 6.14
N VAL A 100 9.21 -7.71 5.15
CA VAL A 100 9.69 -9.09 5.01
C VAL A 100 10.20 -9.33 3.60
N ASP A 101 11.45 -9.77 3.45
CA ASP A 101 12.01 -10.17 2.16
C ASP A 101 11.19 -11.32 1.56
N ALA A 102 10.58 -11.09 0.39
CA ALA A 102 9.62 -12.02 -0.17
C ALA A 102 10.26 -13.33 -0.65
N ARG A 103 11.57 -13.35 -0.93
CA ARG A 103 12.28 -14.56 -1.41
C ARG A 103 12.70 -15.47 -0.26
N THR A 104 13.06 -14.88 0.87
CA THR A 104 13.66 -15.59 2.00
C THR A 104 12.73 -15.74 3.18
N GLY A 105 11.75 -14.84 3.32
CA GLY A 105 10.87 -14.72 4.48
C GLY A 105 11.55 -14.10 5.70
N ARG A 106 12.67 -13.40 5.49
CA ARG A 106 13.43 -12.75 6.56
C ARG A 106 12.82 -11.38 6.84
N VAL A 107 12.55 -11.07 8.10
CA VAL A 107 12.21 -9.72 8.54
C VAL A 107 13.41 -8.80 8.28
N ILE A 108 13.18 -7.71 7.56
CA ILE A 108 14.19 -6.71 7.20
C ILE A 108 13.93 -5.35 7.84
N GLY A 109 12.71 -5.11 8.35
CA GLY A 109 12.34 -3.91 9.09
C GLY A 109 11.11 -4.15 9.96
N GLU A 110 11.01 -3.40 11.05
CA GLU A 110 9.85 -3.37 11.94
C GLU A 110 9.73 -1.94 12.47
N GLU A 111 8.57 -1.31 12.25
CA GLU A 111 8.29 0.05 12.70
C GLU A 111 6.95 0.05 13.47
N GLU A 112 6.91 0.73 14.62
CA GLU A 112 5.63 1.01 15.29
C GLU A 112 4.97 2.14 14.51
N GLU A 113 3.75 1.90 14.03
CA GLU A 113 3.01 2.94 13.35
C GLU A 113 2.50 3.92 14.41
N ASP A 114 3.22 5.03 14.57
CA ASP A 114 2.80 6.12 15.44
C ASP A 114 1.53 6.72 14.84
N ASP A 115 0.39 6.32 15.39
CA ASP A 115 -0.94 6.86 15.10
C ASP A 115 -1.04 8.32 15.62
N ALA A 116 -0.24 9.20 15.02
CA ALA A 116 -0.11 10.61 15.37
C ALA A 116 -0.90 11.46 14.36
N SER A 117 -2.15 11.11 14.09
CA SER A 117 -3.09 12.05 13.45
C SER A 117 -4.54 11.74 13.77
N SER A 118 -4.99 12.35 14.87
CA SER A 118 -6.23 13.12 14.92
C SER A 118 -7.43 12.64 14.08
N ALA A 119 -8.21 11.72 14.63
CA ALA A 119 -9.67 11.82 14.51
C ALA A 119 -10.19 12.57 15.75
N GLY A 120 -10.76 13.76 15.52
CA GLY A 120 -11.24 14.70 16.55
C GLY A 120 -12.10 14.02 17.63
N GLY A 121 -12.00 14.41 18.88
CA GLY A 121 -12.32 15.78 19.29
C GLY A 121 -13.76 15.81 19.80
N ARG A 122 -13.92 15.30 21.04
CA ARG A 122 -15.01 15.52 22.00
C ARG A 122 -16.47 15.44 21.53
#